data_AF-A0A1I3RQ36-F1
#
_entry.id   AF-A0A1I3RQ36-F1
#
_cell.length_a   1.000
_cell.length_b   1.000
_cell.length_c   1.000
_cell.angle_alpha   90.00
_cell.angle_beta   90.00
_cell.angle_gamma   90.00
#
_symmetry.space_group_name_H-M   'P 1'
#
loop_
_entity.id
_entity.type
_entity.pdbx_description
1 polymer ?
#
loop_
_entity_poly.entity_id
_entity_poly.type
_entity_poly.pdbx_seq_one_letter_code
_entity_poly.pdbx_strand_id
1 'polypeptide(L)'
;MSDSAFEATGTSLPFQALPASEARAESASKDHVIDAMRGFAALLVAYFHCRQVEWIGMQSFHQTVGRSLDFSNIVAYLTFPVAWGSAGVPIFFVISGYCIHRGAALRLAQNPAWRLDATNFWARRFARIYPVLFAALLLTLALDWASLQLPPVSHKIREIGLQAFLVNLFSLQGVAGKTYGSNGALWTLSLEVQFYAIYPLLFALRRRIGITPVLVLVALVNVVSAFCLERHDIQFFTSYWLSWTLGAWIADTKAHAVASTQRPSLLLYGAAAVFTALGCVAFHFGQYVAFQLWALGFACYLYRALDTRRTAGGTAMRALSRLGDFSFSLYVVHLPIFVLLSSLLFRSALQQSIWPSFGYMLVAIPVAYGFYRLVELPAMKWSASLKPRNANSGKTSKTAVRA
;
A
#
# COMPACT_ATOMS: atom_id res chain seq x y z
N MET A 1 46.02 51.20 27.12
CA MET A 1 44.93 50.51 27.82
C MET A 1 44.34 49.54 26.79
N SER A 2 44.89 48.34 26.53
CA SER A 2 44.79 47.07 27.31
C SER A 2 43.33 46.75 27.66
N ASP A 3 42.67 45.63 27.35
CA ASP A 3 42.90 44.34 26.67
C ASP A 3 41.50 43.95 26.11
N SER A 4 41.23 42.95 25.24
CA SER A 4 41.41 41.51 25.46
C SER A 4 40.63 40.72 24.38
N ALA A 5 41.27 39.66 23.87
CA ALA A 5 40.75 38.34 23.46
C ALA A 5 39.31 38.18 22.91
N PHE A 6 39.18 37.71 21.66
CA PHE A 6 38.41 36.52 21.26
C PHE A 6 38.45 36.34 19.72
N GLU A 7 39.40 35.57 19.18
CA GLU A 7 39.26 34.93 17.86
C GLU A 7 39.73 33.48 17.97
N ALA A 8 38.83 32.63 18.46
CA ALA A 8 38.97 31.19 18.38
C ALA A 8 38.48 30.71 17.01
N THR A 9 39.40 30.08 16.29
CA THR A 9 39.26 29.29 15.07
C THR A 9 37.95 28.50 14.97
N GLY A 10 37.07 28.90 14.04
CA GLY A 10 35.95 28.10 13.56
C GLY A 10 36.40 27.14 12.46
N THR A 11 36.84 25.94 12.84
CA THR A 11 37.00 24.81 11.92
C THR A 11 35.62 24.42 11.38
N SER A 12 35.37 24.74 10.11
CA SER A 12 34.27 24.16 9.35
C SER A 12 34.51 22.66 9.21
N LEU A 13 33.75 21.86 9.95
CA LEU A 13 33.78 20.41 9.80
C LEU A 13 33.36 20.06 8.37
N PRO A 14 34.18 19.32 7.60
CA PRO A 14 33.83 18.91 6.25
C PRO A 14 32.66 17.92 6.31
N PHE A 15 31.70 18.14 5.41
CA PHE A 15 30.57 17.26 5.13
C PHE A 15 31.08 15.83 4.84
N GLN A 16 31.11 14.97 5.84
CA GLN A 16 31.40 13.55 5.63
C GLN A 16 30.13 12.89 5.07
N ALA A 17 30.03 12.88 3.74
CA ALA A 17 29.11 12.00 3.05
C ALA A 17 29.42 10.55 3.47
N LEU A 18 28.40 9.79 3.87
CA LEU A 18 28.54 8.37 4.20
C LEU A 18 29.24 7.64 3.04
N PRO A 19 30.19 6.72 3.31
CA PRO A 19 30.78 5.86 2.30
C PRO A 19 29.69 5.19 1.45
N ALA A 20 29.90 5.09 0.14
CA ALA A 20 28.89 4.57 -0.79
C ALA A 20 28.40 3.15 -0.46
N SER A 21 29.21 2.35 0.23
CA SER A 21 28.84 1.02 0.75
C SER A 21 27.82 1.10 1.90
N GLU A 22 28.02 2.02 2.85
CA GLU A 22 27.12 2.23 3.98
C GLU A 22 25.78 2.84 3.53
N ALA A 23 25.82 3.80 2.60
CA ALA A 23 24.60 4.37 2.02
C ALA A 23 23.77 3.32 1.26
N ARG A 24 24.43 2.39 0.55
CA ARG A 24 23.75 1.26 -0.12
C ARG A 24 23.16 0.28 0.89
N ALA A 25 23.90 -0.10 1.93
CA ALA A 25 23.41 -0.99 2.97
C ALA A 25 22.21 -0.38 3.73
N GLU A 26 22.24 0.92 4.01
CA GLU A 26 21.14 1.63 4.66
C GLU A 26 19.90 1.70 3.76
N SER A 27 20.07 1.94 2.46
CA SER A 27 18.96 1.91 1.50
C SER A 27 18.31 0.52 1.40
N ALA A 28 19.12 -0.53 1.35
CA ALA A 28 18.63 -1.92 1.30
C ALA A 28 17.89 -2.33 2.58
N SER A 29 18.36 -1.87 3.75
CA SER A 29 17.67 -2.11 5.03
C SER A 29 16.31 -1.41 5.10
N LYS A 30 16.21 -0.17 4.58
CA LYS A 30 14.95 0.58 4.52
C LYS A 30 13.94 -0.08 3.58
N ASP A 31 14.39 -0.54 2.42
CA ASP A 31 13.54 -1.24 1.46
C ASP A 31 13.00 -2.55 2.07
N HIS A 32 13.84 -3.30 2.80
CA HIS A 32 13.43 -4.54 3.49
C HIS A 32 12.32 -4.32 4.55
N VAL A 33 12.36 -3.22 5.32
CA VAL A 33 11.30 -2.90 6.30
C VAL A 33 10.00 -2.60 5.58
N ILE A 34 10.05 -1.81 4.50
CA ILE A 34 8.87 -1.46 3.71
C ILE A 34 8.24 -2.70 3.11
N ASP A 35 9.04 -3.59 2.51
CA ASP A 35 8.54 -4.83 1.91
C ASP A 35 7.93 -5.75 2.96
N ALA A 36 8.54 -5.84 4.15
CA ALA A 36 7.96 -6.61 5.25
C ALA A 36 6.60 -6.05 5.72
N MET A 37 6.46 -4.72 5.82
CA MET A 37 5.19 -4.10 6.17
C MET A 37 4.13 -4.31 5.08
N ARG A 38 4.52 -4.30 3.80
CA ARG A 38 3.63 -4.66 2.68
C ARG A 38 3.17 -6.11 2.76
N GLY A 39 4.10 -7.04 3.03
CA GLY A 39 3.79 -8.45 3.19
C GLY A 39 2.83 -8.70 4.36
N PHE A 40 3.06 -8.04 5.49
CA PHE A 40 2.16 -8.08 6.64
C PHE A 40 0.76 -7.55 6.30
N ALA A 41 0.67 -6.37 5.67
CA ALA A 41 -0.60 -5.77 5.27
C ALA A 41 -1.36 -6.66 4.26
N ALA A 42 -0.65 -7.27 3.30
CA ALA A 42 -1.25 -8.18 2.32
C ALA A 42 -1.88 -9.40 3.00
N LEU A 43 -1.15 -10.04 3.90
CA LEU A 43 -1.62 -11.20 4.65
C LEU A 43 -2.80 -10.84 5.56
N LEU A 44 -2.73 -9.70 6.24
CA LEU A 44 -3.78 -9.22 7.12
C LEU A 44 -5.09 -9.00 6.35
N VAL A 45 -5.04 -8.32 5.19
CA VAL A 45 -6.22 -8.08 4.34
C VAL A 45 -6.74 -9.38 3.74
N ALA A 46 -5.85 -10.21 3.19
CA ALA A 46 -6.25 -11.48 2.58
C ALA A 46 -6.93 -12.40 3.62
N TYR A 47 -6.36 -12.53 4.81
CA TYR A 47 -6.96 -13.38 5.84
C TYR A 47 -8.25 -12.79 6.41
N PHE A 48 -8.38 -11.47 6.48
CA PHE A 48 -9.65 -10.81 6.80
C PHE A 48 -10.74 -11.14 5.78
N HIS A 49 -10.46 -11.02 4.48
CA HIS A 49 -11.41 -11.40 3.43
C HIS A 49 -11.71 -12.89 3.43
N CYS A 50 -10.72 -13.74 3.70
CA CYS A 50 -10.92 -15.18 3.85
C CYS A 50 -11.97 -15.50 4.92
N ARG A 51 -11.87 -14.86 6.10
CA ARG A 51 -12.86 -15.00 7.17
C ARG A 51 -14.24 -14.48 6.77
N GLN A 52 -14.32 -13.39 6.01
CA GLN A 52 -15.60 -12.84 5.54
C GLN A 52 -16.29 -13.70 4.47
N VAL A 53 -15.53 -14.53 3.75
CA VAL A 53 -16.07 -15.44 2.74
C VAL A 53 -16.49 -16.76 3.39
N GLU A 54 -15.68 -17.28 4.30
CA GLU A 54 -15.79 -18.68 4.72
C GLU A 54 -16.31 -18.88 6.15
N TRP A 55 -16.13 -17.92 7.05
CA TRP A 55 -16.35 -18.15 8.49
C TRP A 55 -17.59 -17.42 9.01
N ILE A 56 -18.31 -18.04 9.95
CA ILE A 56 -19.55 -17.48 10.54
C ILE A 56 -19.38 -16.14 11.28
N GLY A 57 -18.14 -15.71 11.51
CA GLY A 57 -17.84 -14.47 12.23
C GLY A 57 -17.79 -14.66 13.74
N MET A 58 -17.12 -13.72 14.43
CA MET A 58 -16.76 -13.88 15.84
C MET A 58 -17.99 -13.87 16.75
N GLN A 59 -18.98 -13.04 16.44
CA GLN A 59 -20.20 -12.94 17.24
C GLN A 59 -20.99 -14.25 17.23
N SER A 60 -21.28 -14.78 16.03
CA SER A 60 -21.98 -16.06 15.89
C SER A 60 -21.14 -17.21 16.45
N PHE A 61 -19.82 -17.21 16.23
CA PHE A 61 -18.93 -18.21 16.82
C PHE A 61 -19.00 -18.23 18.35
N HIS A 62 -18.93 -17.06 18.99
CA HIS A 62 -19.04 -16.96 20.45
C HIS A 62 -20.41 -17.45 20.97
N GLN A 63 -21.49 -17.17 20.24
CA GLN A 63 -22.84 -17.64 20.59
C GLN A 63 -22.98 -19.17 20.47
N THR A 64 -22.34 -19.79 19.48
CA THR A 64 -22.41 -21.24 19.27
C THR A 64 -21.49 -22.02 20.22
N VAL A 65 -20.29 -21.52 20.45
CA VAL A 65 -19.20 -22.27 21.09
C VAL A 65 -19.02 -21.91 22.57
N GLY A 66 -19.55 -20.76 23.00
CA GLY A 66 -19.45 -20.26 24.37
C GLY A 66 -18.01 -20.04 24.81
N ARG A 67 -17.67 -20.51 26.02
CA ARG A 67 -16.34 -20.40 26.65
C ARG A 67 -15.52 -21.69 26.57
N SER A 68 -15.85 -22.62 25.68
CA SER A 68 -15.08 -23.85 25.53
C SER A 68 -13.63 -23.56 25.10
N LEU A 69 -12.68 -24.26 25.72
CA LEU A 69 -11.24 -24.04 25.55
C LEU A 69 -10.58 -25.10 24.67
N ASP A 70 -11.33 -25.69 23.73
CA ASP A 70 -10.75 -26.62 22.78
C ASP A 70 -9.70 -25.90 21.92
N PHE A 71 -8.68 -26.63 21.48
CA PHE A 71 -7.57 -26.08 20.70
C PHE A 71 -8.05 -25.27 19.49
N SER A 72 -9.05 -25.78 18.75
CA SER A 72 -9.67 -25.08 17.62
C SER A 72 -10.30 -23.74 18.02
N ASN A 73 -10.90 -23.66 19.20
CA ASN A 73 -11.59 -22.46 19.69
C ASN A 73 -10.61 -21.42 20.19
N ILE A 74 -9.54 -21.86 20.87
CA ILE A 74 -8.41 -21.01 21.25
C ILE A 74 -7.80 -20.38 19.99
N VAL A 75 -7.53 -21.18 18.95
CA VAL A 75 -7.00 -20.67 17.67
C VAL A 75 -7.97 -19.68 17.04
N ALA A 76 -9.28 -19.97 17.02
CA ALA A 76 -10.28 -19.04 16.51
C ALA A 76 -10.27 -17.69 17.28
N TYR A 77 -10.23 -17.71 18.61
CA TYR A 77 -10.14 -16.50 19.43
C TYR A 77 -8.81 -15.75 19.25
N LEU A 78 -7.68 -16.45 19.08
CA LEU A 78 -6.39 -15.82 18.78
C LEU A 78 -6.40 -15.06 17.45
N THR A 79 -7.26 -15.45 16.50
CA THR A 79 -7.44 -14.72 15.24
C THR A 79 -8.38 -13.52 15.36
N PHE A 80 -8.90 -13.21 16.56
CA PHE A 80 -9.78 -12.06 16.78
C PHE A 80 -9.24 -10.73 16.23
N PRO A 81 -7.95 -10.36 16.40
CA PRO A 81 -7.42 -9.09 15.89
C PRO A 81 -7.59 -8.91 14.37
N VAL A 82 -7.73 -10.00 13.61
CA VAL A 82 -7.96 -9.96 12.16
C VAL A 82 -9.32 -9.34 11.82
N ALA A 83 -10.24 -9.18 12.78
CA ALA A 83 -11.49 -8.44 12.58
C ALA A 83 -11.26 -6.99 12.10
N TRP A 84 -10.10 -6.40 12.39
CA TRP A 84 -9.68 -5.08 11.89
C TRP A 84 -8.70 -5.19 10.71
N GLY A 85 -8.69 -6.32 9.98
CA GLY A 85 -7.70 -6.54 8.93
C GLY A 85 -7.81 -5.59 7.73
N SER A 86 -8.94 -4.89 7.59
CA SER A 86 -9.10 -3.75 6.68
C SER A 86 -8.09 -2.62 6.94
N ALA A 87 -7.49 -2.55 8.15
CA ALA A 87 -6.40 -1.64 8.48
C ALA A 87 -5.15 -1.79 7.59
N GLY A 88 -4.99 -2.94 6.92
CA GLY A 88 -3.92 -3.11 5.92
C GLY A 88 -4.07 -2.18 4.70
N VAL A 89 -5.27 -1.72 4.37
CA VAL A 89 -5.50 -0.81 3.23
C VAL A 89 -4.83 0.57 3.45
N PRO A 90 -5.07 1.27 4.59
CA PRO A 90 -4.31 2.47 4.93
C PRO A 90 -2.78 2.29 4.92
N ILE A 91 -2.28 1.14 5.35
CA ILE A 91 -0.84 0.80 5.30
C ILE A 91 -0.35 0.83 3.85
N PHE A 92 -1.07 0.19 2.92
CA PHE A 92 -0.72 0.23 1.50
C PHE A 92 -0.73 1.65 0.92
N PHE A 93 -1.71 2.49 1.27
CA PHE A 93 -1.75 3.87 0.77
C PHE A 93 -0.57 4.72 1.26
N VAL A 94 -0.23 4.64 2.55
CA VAL A 94 0.92 5.36 3.12
C VAL A 94 2.22 4.85 2.49
N ILE A 95 2.41 3.54 2.34
CA ILE A 95 3.60 2.97 1.68
C ILE A 95 3.67 3.40 0.21
N SER A 96 2.55 3.34 -0.51
CA SER A 96 2.46 3.74 -1.92
C SER A 96 2.90 5.20 -2.08
N GLY A 97 2.34 6.13 -1.28
CA GLY A 97 2.74 7.53 -1.30
C GLY A 97 4.21 7.76 -1.00
N TYR A 98 4.75 7.05 0.00
CA TYR A 98 6.18 7.11 0.32
C TYR A 98 7.05 6.64 -0.85
N CYS A 99 6.81 5.44 -1.37
CA CYS A 99 7.62 4.85 -2.44
C CYS A 99 7.54 5.63 -3.75
N ILE A 100 6.35 6.16 -4.09
CA ILE A 100 6.15 6.95 -5.31
C ILE A 100 6.87 8.30 -5.21
N HIS A 101 6.74 8.99 -4.07
CA HIS A 101 7.26 10.35 -3.91
C HIS A 101 8.77 10.38 -3.61
N ARG A 102 9.32 9.37 -2.92
CA ARG A 102 10.72 9.33 -2.46
C ARG A 102 11.74 9.64 -3.56
N GLY A 103 11.62 9.01 -4.72
CA GLY A 103 12.57 9.24 -5.82
C GLY A 103 12.54 10.68 -6.34
N ALA A 104 11.37 11.29 -6.41
CA ALA A 104 11.20 12.68 -6.83
C ALA A 104 11.68 13.66 -5.74
N ALA A 105 11.38 13.38 -4.47
CA ALA A 105 11.84 14.17 -3.33
C ALA A 105 13.37 14.23 -3.24
N LEU A 106 14.05 13.08 -3.38
CA LEU A 106 15.51 13.01 -3.37
C LEU A 106 16.15 13.80 -4.53
N ARG A 107 15.59 13.69 -5.74
CA ARG A 107 16.08 14.44 -6.91
C ARG A 107 15.87 15.95 -6.76
N LEU A 108 14.75 16.35 -6.16
CA LEU A 108 14.44 17.74 -5.91
C LEU A 108 15.32 18.33 -4.81
N ALA A 109 15.64 17.56 -3.77
CA ALA A 109 16.59 17.94 -2.73
C ALA A 109 18.02 18.11 -3.28
N GLN A 110 18.43 17.29 -4.25
CA GLN A 110 19.73 17.41 -4.94
C GLN A 110 19.75 18.54 -5.97
N ASN A 111 18.65 18.79 -6.66
CA ASN A 111 18.53 19.82 -7.68
C ASN A 111 17.16 20.50 -7.62
N PRO A 112 17.06 21.73 -7.04
CA PRO A 112 15.81 22.47 -6.94
C PRO A 112 15.13 22.78 -8.29
N ALA A 113 15.91 22.85 -9.37
CA ALA A 113 15.40 23.05 -10.73
C ALA A 113 14.84 21.77 -11.37
N TRP A 114 15.03 20.60 -10.74
CA TRP A 114 14.53 19.34 -11.26
C TRP A 114 13.01 19.35 -11.43
N ARG A 115 12.56 18.81 -12.57
CA ARG A 115 11.14 18.67 -12.92
C ARG A 115 10.81 17.21 -13.17
N LEU A 116 9.60 16.82 -12.78
CA LEU A 116 9.07 15.49 -13.04
C LEU A 116 8.72 15.36 -14.53
N ASP A 117 9.26 14.35 -15.19
CA ASP A 117 8.82 13.90 -16.51
C ASP A 117 7.49 13.12 -16.36
N ALA A 118 6.37 13.84 -16.49
CA ALA A 118 5.03 13.33 -16.26
C ALA A 118 4.65 12.20 -17.23
N THR A 119 4.98 12.34 -18.52
CA THR A 119 4.68 11.34 -19.54
C THR A 119 5.36 10.01 -19.23
N ASN A 120 6.65 10.06 -18.92
CA ASN A 120 7.42 8.88 -18.56
C ASN A 120 7.00 8.31 -17.20
N PHE A 121 6.58 9.16 -16.26
CA PHE A 121 5.97 8.70 -15.01
C PHE A 121 4.70 7.89 -15.28
N TRP A 122 3.74 8.41 -16.05
CA TRP A 122 2.51 7.71 -16.38
C TRP A 122 2.77 6.43 -17.18
N ALA A 123 3.64 6.46 -18.19
CA ALA A 123 3.99 5.29 -18.99
C ALA A 123 4.53 4.13 -18.12
N ARG A 124 5.43 4.43 -17.18
CA ARG A 124 5.94 3.42 -16.23
C ARG A 124 4.85 2.85 -15.32
N ARG A 125 3.94 3.69 -14.83
CA ARG A 125 2.86 3.24 -13.94
C ARG A 125 1.83 2.41 -14.70
N PHE A 126 1.49 2.82 -15.91
CA PHE A 126 0.65 2.05 -16.82
C PHE A 126 1.24 0.66 -17.09
N ALA A 127 2.51 0.60 -17.54
CA ALA A 127 3.20 -0.66 -17.83
C ALA A 127 3.35 -1.58 -16.61
N ARG A 128 3.36 -1.02 -15.39
CA ARG A 128 3.43 -1.79 -14.14
C ARG A 128 2.09 -2.41 -13.75
N ILE A 129 0.97 -1.71 -13.98
CA ILE A 129 -0.32 -2.05 -13.38
C ILE A 129 -1.29 -2.69 -14.37
N TYR A 130 -1.40 -2.15 -15.58
CA TYR A 130 -2.43 -2.62 -16.52
C TYR A 130 -2.28 -4.08 -16.96
N PRO A 131 -1.06 -4.62 -17.19
CA PRO A 131 -0.91 -6.05 -17.47
C PRO A 131 -1.41 -6.93 -16.33
N VAL A 132 -1.13 -6.52 -15.09
CA VAL A 132 -1.54 -7.24 -13.88
C VAL A 132 -3.04 -7.14 -13.66
N LEU A 133 -3.61 -5.95 -13.79
CA LEU A 133 -5.06 -5.71 -13.72
C LEU A 133 -5.80 -6.56 -14.75
N PHE A 134 -5.37 -6.53 -16.01
CA PHE A 134 -6.03 -7.28 -17.07
C PHE A 134 -6.01 -8.79 -16.80
N ALA A 135 -4.86 -9.34 -16.41
CA ALA A 135 -4.75 -10.75 -16.03
C ALA A 135 -5.57 -11.10 -14.79
N ALA A 136 -5.66 -10.22 -13.80
CA ALA A 136 -6.47 -10.42 -12.61
C ALA A 136 -7.98 -10.42 -12.93
N LEU A 137 -8.43 -9.57 -13.87
CA LEU A 137 -9.82 -9.57 -14.35
C LEU A 137 -10.16 -10.86 -15.09
N LEU A 138 -9.27 -11.35 -15.95
CA LEU A 138 -9.45 -12.63 -16.63
C LEU A 138 -9.48 -13.81 -15.65
N LEU A 139 -8.58 -13.80 -14.66
CA LEU A 139 -8.58 -14.82 -13.61
C LEU A 139 -9.87 -14.75 -12.80
N THR A 140 -10.33 -13.55 -12.44
CA THR A 140 -11.61 -13.35 -11.74
C THR A 140 -12.77 -13.92 -12.55
N LEU A 141 -12.85 -13.59 -13.85
CA LEU A 141 -13.86 -14.14 -14.75
C LEU A 141 -13.83 -15.67 -14.79
N ALA A 142 -12.65 -16.28 -14.92
CA ALA A 142 -12.52 -17.73 -15.00
C ALA A 142 -12.96 -18.43 -13.69
N LEU A 143 -12.53 -17.92 -12.54
CA LEU A 143 -12.85 -18.51 -11.23
C LEU A 143 -14.33 -18.30 -10.86
N ASP A 144 -14.88 -17.11 -11.12
CA ASP A 144 -16.29 -16.82 -10.85
C ASP A 144 -17.20 -17.59 -11.80
N TRP A 145 -16.84 -17.71 -13.09
CA TRP A 145 -17.60 -18.53 -14.03
C TRP A 145 -17.68 -20.00 -13.60
N ALA A 146 -16.57 -20.55 -13.08
CA ALA A 146 -16.55 -21.90 -12.51
C ALA A 146 -17.41 -22.01 -11.24
N SER A 147 -17.34 -21.02 -10.34
CA SER A 147 -18.17 -20.96 -9.12
C SER A 147 -19.67 -20.86 -9.43
N LEU A 148 -20.06 -20.14 -10.49
CA LEU A 148 -21.46 -20.04 -10.92
C LEU A 148 -22.07 -21.38 -11.35
N GLN A 149 -21.26 -22.38 -11.71
CA GLN A 149 -21.74 -23.72 -12.03
C GLN A 149 -22.03 -24.58 -10.79
N LEU A 150 -21.75 -24.06 -9.58
CA LEU A 150 -21.82 -24.79 -8.31
C LEU A 150 -22.89 -24.18 -7.39
N PRO A 151 -24.18 -24.51 -7.57
CA PRO A 151 -25.23 -24.02 -6.70
C PRO A 151 -25.15 -24.62 -5.27
N PRO A 152 -25.45 -23.83 -4.22
CA PRO A 152 -25.84 -22.42 -4.24
C PRO A 152 -24.65 -21.47 -4.47
N VAL A 153 -24.91 -20.46 -5.30
CA VAL A 153 -23.93 -19.46 -5.70
C VAL A 153 -23.62 -18.53 -4.52
N SER A 154 -22.34 -18.21 -4.33
CA SER A 154 -21.91 -17.24 -3.32
C SER A 154 -22.46 -15.84 -3.60
N HIS A 155 -23.07 -15.22 -2.58
CA HIS A 155 -23.54 -13.83 -2.62
C HIS A 155 -22.41 -12.80 -2.83
N LYS A 156 -21.13 -13.23 -2.77
CA LYS A 156 -19.97 -12.39 -3.03
C LYS A 156 -19.77 -12.12 -4.53
N ILE A 157 -20.27 -12.99 -5.41
CA ILE A 157 -20.17 -12.82 -6.86
C ILE A 157 -21.16 -11.73 -7.30
N ARG A 158 -20.64 -10.62 -7.82
CA ARG A 158 -21.42 -9.53 -8.41
C ARG A 158 -21.49 -9.69 -9.93
N GLU A 159 -21.64 -8.58 -10.65
CA GLU A 159 -21.70 -8.55 -12.11
C GLU A 159 -20.37 -8.99 -12.74
N ILE A 160 -20.46 -9.99 -13.63
CA ILE A 160 -19.34 -10.50 -14.45
C ILE A 160 -19.46 -10.11 -15.94
N GLY A 161 -20.46 -9.31 -16.30
CA GLY A 161 -20.72 -8.88 -17.67
C GLY A 161 -19.67 -7.92 -18.24
N LEU A 162 -19.73 -7.70 -19.56
CA LEU A 162 -18.78 -6.86 -20.29
C LEU A 162 -18.72 -5.41 -19.75
N GLN A 163 -19.86 -4.83 -19.38
CA GLN A 163 -19.90 -3.48 -18.81
C GLN A 163 -19.08 -3.39 -17.50
N ALA A 164 -19.30 -4.32 -16.57
CA ALA A 164 -18.55 -4.38 -15.33
C ALA A 164 -17.05 -4.63 -15.56
N PHE A 165 -16.71 -5.47 -16.54
CA PHE A 165 -15.33 -5.71 -16.97
C PHE A 165 -14.67 -4.42 -17.46
N LEU A 166 -15.33 -3.66 -18.35
CA LEU A 166 -14.80 -2.40 -18.89
C LEU A 166 -14.67 -1.32 -17.80
N VAL A 167 -15.67 -1.18 -16.92
CA VAL A 167 -15.58 -0.26 -15.77
C VAL A 167 -14.34 -0.55 -14.93
N ASN A 168 -14.05 -1.82 -14.66
CA ASN A 168 -12.89 -2.20 -13.85
C ASN A 168 -11.57 -2.11 -14.63
N LEU A 169 -11.57 -2.42 -15.92
CA LEU A 169 -10.41 -2.27 -16.80
C LEU A 169 -9.93 -0.82 -16.88
N PHE A 170 -10.87 0.13 -16.95
CA PHE A 170 -10.57 1.57 -16.93
C PHE A 170 -10.38 2.15 -15.52
N SER A 171 -10.38 1.30 -14.49
CA SER A 171 -10.18 1.74 -13.10
C SER A 171 -11.24 2.75 -12.63
N LEU A 172 -12.49 2.55 -13.03
CA LEU A 172 -13.65 3.40 -12.72
C LEU A 172 -14.59 2.79 -11.67
N GLN A 173 -14.28 1.60 -11.17
CA GLN A 173 -14.98 0.99 -10.04
C GLN A 173 -14.90 1.91 -8.81
N GLY A 174 -16.03 2.07 -8.13
CA GLY A 174 -16.23 3.04 -7.05
C GLY A 174 -16.86 4.37 -7.50
N VAL A 175 -16.81 4.69 -8.81
CA VAL A 175 -17.39 5.91 -9.38
C VAL A 175 -18.47 5.59 -10.42
N ALA A 176 -18.14 4.77 -11.42
CA ALA A 176 -19.03 4.43 -12.54
C ALA A 176 -19.63 3.01 -12.44
N GLY A 177 -19.30 2.26 -11.38
CA GLY A 177 -19.81 0.92 -11.15
C GLY A 177 -19.14 0.25 -9.95
N LYS A 178 -19.54 -0.99 -9.65
CA LYS A 178 -18.97 -1.79 -8.55
C LYS A 178 -17.76 -2.61 -9.05
N THR A 179 -17.08 -3.25 -8.10
CA THR A 179 -15.97 -4.17 -8.39
C THR A 179 -16.44 -5.36 -9.22
N TYR A 180 -15.57 -5.81 -10.13
CA TYR A 180 -15.86 -6.92 -11.04
C TYR A 180 -16.00 -8.26 -10.31
N GLY A 181 -17.11 -8.96 -10.54
CA GLY A 181 -17.36 -10.28 -9.97
C GLY A 181 -17.21 -10.34 -8.45
N SER A 182 -16.53 -11.36 -7.95
CA SER A 182 -16.19 -11.55 -6.55
C SER A 182 -14.99 -10.71 -6.07
N ASN A 183 -14.28 -10.04 -6.99
CA ASN A 183 -13.02 -9.36 -6.68
C ASN A 183 -13.24 -7.98 -6.05
N GLY A 184 -13.84 -7.99 -4.86
CA GLY A 184 -14.10 -6.83 -4.03
C GLY A 184 -12.87 -6.06 -3.59
N ALA A 185 -11.64 -6.53 -3.85
CA ALA A 185 -10.40 -5.82 -3.50
C ALA A 185 -10.01 -4.77 -4.55
N LEU A 186 -10.53 -4.84 -5.78
CA LEU A 186 -10.12 -3.97 -6.88
C LEU A 186 -10.43 -2.48 -6.68
N TRP A 187 -11.27 -2.09 -5.72
CA TRP A 187 -11.59 -0.68 -5.49
C TRP A 187 -10.36 0.15 -5.08
N THR A 188 -9.44 -0.40 -4.28
CA THR A 188 -8.22 0.31 -3.88
C THR A 188 -7.27 0.52 -5.06
N LEU A 189 -7.28 -0.40 -6.03
CA LEU A 189 -6.50 -0.28 -7.26
C LEU A 189 -7.00 0.87 -8.14
N SER A 190 -8.33 1.08 -8.21
CA SER A 190 -8.92 2.24 -8.89
C SER A 190 -8.42 3.55 -8.27
N LEU A 191 -8.41 3.64 -6.94
CA LEU A 191 -7.87 4.80 -6.24
C LEU A 191 -6.38 5.00 -6.51
N GLU A 192 -5.61 3.92 -6.59
CA GLU A 192 -4.18 4.00 -6.91
C GLU A 192 -3.93 4.56 -8.32
N VAL A 193 -4.72 4.13 -9.31
CA VAL A 193 -4.69 4.71 -10.67
C VAL A 193 -5.03 6.20 -10.67
N GLN A 194 -6.04 6.60 -9.89
CA GLN A 194 -6.39 8.02 -9.71
C GLN A 194 -5.25 8.81 -9.02
N PHE A 195 -4.56 8.23 -8.03
CA PHE A 195 -3.38 8.84 -7.41
C PHE A 195 -2.25 9.07 -8.44
N TYR A 196 -2.03 8.13 -9.36
CA TYR A 196 -1.04 8.32 -10.42
C TYR A 196 -1.43 9.41 -11.41
N ALA A 197 -2.72 9.52 -11.75
CA ALA A 197 -3.20 10.57 -12.63
C ALA A 197 -2.96 11.96 -12.03
N ILE A 198 -3.29 12.16 -10.75
CA ILE A 198 -3.16 13.46 -10.07
C ILE A 198 -1.73 13.79 -9.60
N TYR A 199 -0.84 12.79 -9.49
CA TYR A 199 0.48 12.96 -8.89
C TYR A 199 1.34 14.09 -9.51
N PRO A 200 1.45 14.25 -10.85
CA PRO A 200 2.25 15.34 -11.41
C PRO A 200 1.76 16.73 -11.01
N LEU A 201 0.45 16.92 -10.86
CA LEU A 201 -0.16 18.16 -10.38
C LEU A 201 0.17 18.40 -8.90
N LEU A 202 0.04 17.35 -8.08
CA LEU A 202 0.43 17.40 -6.67
C LEU A 202 1.93 17.73 -6.51
N PHE A 203 2.79 17.14 -7.33
CA PHE A 203 4.22 17.42 -7.33
C PHE A 203 4.52 18.87 -7.75
N ALA A 204 3.84 19.39 -8.76
CA ALA A 204 3.95 20.78 -9.17
C ALA A 204 3.50 21.74 -8.04
N LEU A 205 2.42 21.41 -7.33
CA LEU A 205 1.95 22.18 -6.18
C LEU A 205 2.95 22.15 -5.02
N ARG A 206 3.50 20.97 -4.70
CA ARG A 206 4.57 20.79 -3.69
C ARG A 206 5.83 21.62 -4.01
N ARG A 207 6.12 21.89 -5.28
CA ARG A 207 7.25 22.77 -5.67
C ARG A 207 6.96 24.25 -5.40
N ARG A 208 5.68 24.67 -5.42
CA ARG A 208 5.29 26.06 -5.19
C ARG A 208 5.17 26.41 -3.71
N ILE A 209 4.50 25.56 -2.93
CA ILE A 209 4.13 25.86 -1.54
C ILE A 209 4.76 24.91 -0.51
N GLY A 210 5.55 23.92 -0.94
CA GLY A 210 6.09 22.88 -0.07
C GLY A 210 5.10 21.76 0.25
N ILE A 211 5.58 20.65 0.83
CA ILE A 211 4.75 19.46 1.09
C ILE A 211 3.80 19.63 2.27
N THR A 212 4.16 20.42 3.29
CA THR A 212 3.34 20.58 4.50
C THR A 212 2.05 21.35 4.22
N PRO A 213 2.06 22.49 3.50
CA PRO A 213 0.81 23.14 3.10
C PRO A 213 -0.04 22.28 2.15
N VAL A 214 0.60 21.48 1.30
CA VAL A 214 -0.10 20.48 0.47
C VAL A 214 -0.82 19.45 1.34
N LEU A 215 -0.17 18.92 2.38
CA LEU A 215 -0.78 17.97 3.30
C LEU A 215 -2.00 18.58 4.01
N VAL A 216 -1.91 19.83 4.46
CA VAL A 216 -3.04 20.55 5.08
C VAL A 216 -4.18 20.74 4.10
N LEU A 217 -3.90 21.17 2.86
CA LEU A 217 -4.93 21.32 1.82
C LEU A 217 -5.63 19.98 1.53
N VAL A 218 -4.86 18.89 1.42
CA VAL A 218 -5.38 17.55 1.18
C VAL A 218 -6.22 17.06 2.37
N ALA A 219 -5.82 17.37 3.60
CA ALA A 219 -6.61 17.08 4.79
C ALA A 219 -7.96 17.82 4.76
N LEU A 220 -7.98 19.10 4.37
CA LEU A 220 -9.23 19.86 4.20
C LEU A 220 -10.13 19.24 3.11
N VAL A 221 -9.56 18.90 1.96
CA VAL A 221 -10.28 18.21 0.88
C VAL A 221 -10.84 16.86 1.36
N ASN A 222 -10.08 16.13 2.19
CA ASN A 222 -10.53 14.87 2.77
C ASN A 222 -11.72 15.06 3.72
N VAL A 223 -11.74 16.11 4.54
CA VAL A 223 -12.90 16.42 5.40
C VAL A 223 -14.13 16.74 4.53
N VAL A 224 -13.99 17.56 3.50
CA VAL A 224 -15.09 17.86 2.56
C VAL A 224 -15.57 16.58 1.85
N SER A 225 -14.64 15.72 1.42
CA SER A 225 -14.94 14.44 0.78
C SER A 225 -15.75 13.50 1.69
N ALA A 226 -15.49 13.52 3.00
CA ALA A 226 -16.27 12.74 3.96
C ALA A 226 -17.75 13.16 3.97
N PHE A 227 -18.02 14.47 3.97
CA PHE A 227 -19.40 14.97 3.96
C PHE A 227 -20.10 14.80 2.61
N CYS A 228 -19.38 14.97 1.51
CA CYS A 228 -19.96 15.00 0.16
C CYS A 228 -20.02 13.64 -0.54
N LEU A 229 -19.05 12.75 -0.34
CA LEU A 229 -18.93 11.52 -1.16
C LEU A 229 -19.25 10.24 -0.38
N GLU A 230 -18.87 10.18 0.90
CA GLU A 230 -19.08 8.98 1.72
C GLU A 230 -20.58 8.65 1.86
N ARG A 231 -21.43 9.68 2.01
CA ARG A 231 -22.89 9.54 2.09
C ARG A 231 -23.53 8.92 0.86
N HIS A 232 -22.86 8.96 -0.30
CA HIS A 232 -23.35 8.44 -1.56
C HIS A 232 -22.63 7.16 -2.00
N ASP A 233 -21.82 6.54 -1.14
CA ASP A 233 -21.02 5.34 -1.45
C ASP A 233 -20.12 5.52 -2.69
N ILE A 234 -19.64 6.76 -2.91
CA ILE A 234 -18.73 7.11 -3.99
C ILE A 234 -17.30 7.02 -3.49
N GLN A 235 -16.52 6.12 -4.08
CA GLN A 235 -15.12 5.90 -3.73
C GLN A 235 -14.23 6.66 -4.72
N PHE A 236 -13.92 7.90 -4.37
CA PHE A 236 -13.06 8.77 -5.16
C PHE A 236 -11.71 9.01 -4.46
N PHE A 237 -10.66 9.37 -5.22
CA PHE A 237 -9.32 9.52 -4.65
C PHE A 237 -9.26 10.48 -3.47
N THR A 238 -10.08 11.54 -3.46
CA THR A 238 -10.16 12.54 -2.39
C THR A 238 -10.47 11.94 -1.02
N SER A 239 -11.20 10.81 -0.98
CA SER A 239 -11.58 10.09 0.23
C SER A 239 -10.39 9.44 0.95
N TYR A 240 -9.31 9.11 0.23
CA TYR A 240 -8.13 8.43 0.79
C TYR A 240 -6.81 9.14 0.47
N TRP A 241 -6.91 10.34 -0.10
CA TRP A 241 -5.76 11.12 -0.53
C TRP A 241 -4.86 11.55 0.64
N LEU A 242 -5.45 11.75 1.81
CA LEU A 242 -4.70 12.05 3.04
C LEU A 242 -3.74 10.91 3.40
N SER A 243 -4.21 9.67 3.41
CA SER A 243 -3.37 8.49 3.72
C SER A 243 -2.17 8.39 2.77
N TRP A 244 -2.41 8.61 1.48
CA TRP A 244 -1.35 8.60 0.47
C TRP A 244 -0.37 9.78 0.66
N THR A 245 -0.87 10.99 0.91
CA THR A 245 -0.03 12.19 1.07
C THR A 245 0.78 12.20 2.36
N LEU A 246 0.33 11.53 3.43
CA LEU A 246 1.15 11.26 4.62
C LEU A 246 2.44 10.51 4.26
N GLY A 247 2.35 9.49 3.41
CA GLY A 247 3.51 8.79 2.88
C GLY A 247 4.46 9.70 2.10
N ALA A 248 3.91 10.54 1.21
CA ALA A 248 4.69 11.51 0.45
C ALA A 248 5.36 12.56 1.36
N TRP A 249 4.69 12.99 2.41
CA TRP A 249 5.22 13.90 3.42
C TRP A 249 6.39 13.28 4.20
N ILE A 250 6.29 12.01 4.60
CA ILE A 250 7.40 11.26 5.21
C ILE A 250 8.59 11.22 4.22
N ALA A 251 8.34 10.94 2.95
CA ALA A 251 9.41 10.87 1.95
C ALA A 251 10.13 12.21 1.76
N ASP A 252 9.39 13.32 1.72
CA ASP A 252 9.94 14.66 1.52
C ASP A 252 10.71 15.15 2.76
N THR A 253 10.16 14.95 3.96
CA THR A 253 10.85 15.29 5.23
C THR A 253 12.14 14.50 5.39
N LYS A 254 12.14 13.19 5.11
CA LYS A 254 13.35 12.36 5.16
C LYS A 254 14.36 12.70 4.06
N ALA A 255 13.95 13.26 2.93
CA ALA A 255 14.86 13.70 1.88
C ALA A 255 15.65 14.97 2.26
N HIS A 256 15.07 15.82 3.13
CA HIS A 256 15.70 17.07 3.60
C HIS A 256 16.33 16.94 4.99
N ALA A 257 16.07 15.85 5.70
CA ALA A 257 16.67 15.61 7.00
C ALA A 257 18.19 15.40 6.87
N VAL A 258 18.98 16.36 7.37
CA VAL A 258 20.39 16.13 7.71
C VAL A 258 20.42 15.01 8.74
N ALA A 259 21.40 14.11 8.66
CA ALA A 259 21.58 12.97 9.56
C ALA A 259 21.70 13.43 11.02
N SER A 260 20.56 13.75 11.64
CA SER A 260 20.45 14.19 13.02
C SER A 260 20.42 12.94 13.88
N THR A 261 21.36 12.87 14.81
CA THR A 261 21.41 11.89 15.90
C THR A 261 20.20 12.14 16.81
N GLN A 262 19.03 11.61 16.45
CA GLN A 262 17.83 11.79 17.25
C GLN A 262 17.61 10.62 18.21
N ARG A 263 17.41 10.99 19.48
CA ARG A 263 17.07 10.10 20.58
C ARG A 263 15.76 9.35 20.28
N PRO A 264 15.60 8.12 20.78
CA PRO A 264 14.36 7.38 20.64
C PRO A 264 13.23 8.09 21.39
N SER A 265 12.45 8.92 20.69
CA SER A 265 11.22 9.45 21.26
C SER A 265 10.15 8.36 21.20
N LEU A 266 9.90 7.71 22.35
CA LEU A 266 8.79 6.77 22.57
C LEU A 266 7.43 7.40 22.24
N LEU A 267 7.34 8.74 22.17
CA LEU A 267 6.12 9.48 21.86
C LEU A 267 5.55 9.11 20.49
N LEU A 268 6.36 8.87 19.46
CA LEU A 268 5.84 8.50 18.13
C LEU A 268 5.25 7.09 18.11
N TYR A 269 5.84 6.15 18.86
CA TYR A 269 5.25 4.82 19.03
C TYR A 269 3.99 4.87 19.91
N GLY A 270 3.98 5.72 20.95
CA GLY A 270 2.79 5.99 21.75
C GLY A 270 1.65 6.59 20.91
N ALA A 271 1.94 7.59 20.07
CA ALA A 271 0.98 8.17 19.14
C ALA A 271 0.47 7.13 18.13
N ALA A 272 1.36 6.30 17.58
CA ALA A 272 0.97 5.21 16.70
C ALA A 272 -0.02 4.23 17.38
N ALA A 273 0.24 3.86 18.63
CA ALA A 273 -0.64 3.00 19.42
C ALA A 273 -1.99 3.67 19.70
N VAL A 274 -2.01 4.95 20.09
CA VAL A 274 -3.23 5.73 20.34
C VAL A 274 -4.08 5.82 19.08
N PHE A 275 -3.52 6.25 17.95
CA PHE A 275 -4.26 6.35 16.69
C PHE A 275 -4.76 4.99 16.21
N THR A 276 -3.99 3.92 16.42
CA THR A 276 -4.43 2.56 16.09
C THR A 276 -5.64 2.15 16.93
N ALA A 277 -5.60 2.37 18.25
CA ALA A 277 -6.70 2.08 19.16
C ALA A 277 -7.95 2.92 18.83
N LEU A 278 -7.78 4.23 18.59
CA LEU A 278 -8.87 5.10 18.16
C LEU A 278 -9.49 4.64 16.83
N GLY A 279 -8.66 4.18 15.88
CA GLY A 279 -9.14 3.60 14.63
C GLY A 279 -9.97 2.34 14.85
N CYS A 280 -9.57 1.46 15.77
CA CYS A 280 -10.36 0.27 16.14
C CYS A 280 -11.73 0.62 16.72
N VAL A 281 -11.81 1.68 17.54
CA VAL A 281 -13.07 2.20 18.09
C VAL A 281 -13.92 2.85 16.98
N ALA A 282 -13.31 3.72 16.17
CA ALA A 282 -13.99 4.40 15.08
C ALA A 282 -14.56 3.44 14.03
N PHE A 283 -13.89 2.30 13.80
CA PHE A 283 -14.35 1.28 12.85
C PHE A 283 -15.73 0.72 13.18
N HIS A 284 -16.15 0.78 14.44
CA HIS A 284 -17.50 0.40 14.86
C HIS A 284 -18.58 1.38 14.36
N PHE A 285 -18.22 2.66 14.19
CA PHE A 285 -19.14 3.72 13.77
C PHE A 285 -19.05 4.04 12.27
N GLY A 286 -17.90 3.79 11.64
CA GLY A 286 -17.70 4.03 10.22
C GLY A 286 -16.28 3.71 9.76
N GLN A 287 -16.16 3.22 8.52
CA GLN A 287 -14.87 2.81 7.95
C GLN A 287 -13.99 4.00 7.61
N TYR A 288 -14.58 5.13 7.18
CA TYR A 288 -13.83 6.26 6.68
C TYR A 288 -12.90 6.87 7.73
N VAL A 289 -13.44 7.25 8.89
CA VAL A 289 -12.66 7.82 10.00
C VAL A 289 -11.62 6.83 10.51
N ALA A 290 -11.99 5.55 10.62
CA ALA A 290 -11.06 4.49 11.03
C ALA A 290 -9.84 4.40 10.11
N PHE A 291 -10.05 4.50 8.79
CA PHE A 291 -8.97 4.42 7.81
C PHE A 291 -8.02 5.62 7.92
N GLN A 292 -8.53 6.82 8.20
CA GLN A 292 -7.67 7.99 8.42
C GLN A 292 -6.85 7.87 9.72
N LEU A 293 -7.46 7.39 10.80
CA LEU A 293 -6.78 7.16 12.07
C LEU A 293 -5.69 6.08 11.95
N TRP A 294 -5.98 4.97 11.27
CA TRP A 294 -4.97 3.95 10.98
C TRP A 294 -3.85 4.45 10.07
N ALA A 295 -4.17 5.29 9.08
CA ALA A 295 -3.15 5.93 8.25
C ALA A 295 -2.22 6.83 9.07
N LEU A 296 -2.77 7.65 9.99
CA LEU A 296 -1.99 8.50 10.90
C LEU A 296 -1.13 7.66 11.84
N GLY A 297 -1.71 6.63 12.46
CA GLY A 297 -0.99 5.72 13.35
C GLY A 297 0.17 5.02 12.64
N PHE A 298 -0.08 4.50 11.44
CA PHE A 298 0.97 3.88 10.63
C PHE A 298 2.00 4.91 10.13
N ALA A 299 1.61 6.15 9.80
CA ALA A 299 2.54 7.21 9.42
C ALA A 299 3.51 7.56 10.56
N CYS A 300 3.01 7.68 11.81
CA CYS A 300 3.85 7.86 13.00
C CYS A 300 4.83 6.70 13.19
N TYR A 301 4.35 5.46 13.06
CA TYR A 301 5.18 4.26 13.13
C TYR A 301 6.25 4.24 12.03
N LEU A 302 5.86 4.43 10.76
CA LEU A 302 6.73 4.36 9.61
C LEU A 302 7.83 5.45 9.66
N TYR A 303 7.45 6.68 10.02
CA TYR A 303 8.42 7.78 10.16
C TYR A 303 9.56 7.41 11.11
N ARG A 304 9.22 6.77 12.24
CA ARG A 304 10.19 6.33 13.26
C ARG A 304 10.92 5.06 12.86
N ALA A 305 10.24 4.11 12.23
CA ALA A 305 10.83 2.86 11.75
C ALA A 305 11.96 3.13 10.75
N LEU A 306 11.79 4.12 9.87
CA LEU A 306 12.78 4.53 8.86
C LEU A 306 14.05 5.19 9.45
N ASP A 307 14.01 5.68 10.69
CA ASP A 307 15.18 6.24 11.38
C ASP A 307 16.05 5.17 12.06
N THR A 308 15.51 3.96 12.23
CA THR A 308 16.20 2.90 12.95
C THR A 308 17.23 2.24 12.04
N ARG A 309 18.51 2.66 12.16
CA ARG A 309 19.64 2.17 11.34
C ARG A 309 19.96 0.67 11.49
N ARG A 310 19.46 0.02 12.55
CA ARG A 310 19.65 -1.41 12.80
C ARG A 310 18.29 -2.07 13.01
N THR A 311 17.66 -2.49 11.93
CA THR A 311 16.75 -3.63 12.01
C THR A 311 17.50 -4.83 11.46
N ALA A 312 18.25 -5.51 12.33
CA ALA A 312 18.69 -6.87 12.05
C ALA A 312 17.42 -7.72 11.96
N GLY A 313 16.83 -7.80 10.78
CA GLY A 313 15.56 -8.50 10.57
C GLY A 313 15.73 -9.96 10.93
N GLY A 314 15.07 -10.39 12.01
CA GLY A 314 14.93 -11.79 12.37
C GLY A 314 14.23 -12.58 11.25
N THR A 315 14.19 -13.90 11.38
CA THR A 315 13.62 -14.81 10.36
C THR A 315 12.20 -14.41 9.95
N ALA A 316 11.37 -13.96 10.89
CA ALA A 316 10.01 -13.47 10.61
C ALA A 316 9.98 -12.23 9.70
N MET A 317 10.86 -11.24 9.93
CA MET A 317 10.94 -10.04 9.10
C MET A 317 11.36 -10.38 7.67
N ARG A 318 12.31 -11.33 7.51
CA ARG A 318 12.73 -11.81 6.19
C ARG A 318 11.62 -12.56 5.47
N ALA A 319 10.87 -13.39 6.19
CA ALA A 319 9.72 -14.09 5.64
C ALA A 319 8.64 -13.09 5.17
N LEU A 320 8.32 -12.09 5.99
CA LEU A 320 7.38 -11.03 5.63
C LEU A 320 7.88 -10.19 4.45
N SER A 321 9.18 -9.89 4.36
CA SER A 321 9.75 -9.16 3.21
C SER A 321 9.60 -9.95 1.91
N ARG A 322 9.84 -11.27 1.93
CA ARG A 322 9.59 -12.14 0.75
C ARG A 322 8.12 -12.18 0.34
N LEU A 323 7.21 -12.15 1.31
CA LEU A 323 5.78 -11.97 1.06
C LEU A 323 5.46 -10.59 0.50
N GLY A 324 6.22 -9.58 0.89
CA GLY A 324 6.20 -8.23 0.36
C GLY A 324 6.44 -8.16 -1.15
N ASP A 325 7.35 -8.99 -1.68
CA ASP A 325 7.72 -9.02 -3.10
C ASP A 325 6.53 -9.29 -4.02
N PHE A 326 5.60 -10.14 -3.59
CA PHE A 326 4.38 -10.50 -4.34
C PHE A 326 3.09 -10.05 -3.65
N SER A 327 3.20 -9.11 -2.70
CA SER A 327 2.07 -8.55 -1.95
C SER A 327 0.95 -8.03 -2.85
N PHE A 328 1.33 -7.41 -3.98
CA PHE A 328 0.38 -6.88 -4.95
C PHE A 328 -0.39 -8.00 -5.67
N SER A 329 0.32 -9.02 -6.17
CA SER A 329 -0.30 -10.22 -6.73
C SER A 329 -1.27 -10.89 -5.76
N LEU A 330 -0.86 -11.11 -4.50
CA LEU A 330 -1.76 -11.68 -3.47
C LEU A 330 -3.01 -10.81 -3.29
N TYR A 331 -2.82 -9.50 -3.23
CA TYR A 331 -3.92 -8.56 -3.06
C TYR A 331 -4.95 -8.61 -4.19
N VAL A 332 -4.54 -8.74 -5.45
CA VAL A 332 -5.46 -8.70 -6.59
C VAL A 332 -6.13 -10.04 -6.93
N VAL A 333 -5.63 -11.17 -6.41
CA VAL A 333 -6.18 -12.51 -6.77
C VAL A 333 -6.86 -13.28 -5.64
N HIS A 334 -6.66 -12.90 -4.36
CA HIS A 334 -7.09 -13.75 -3.24
C HIS A 334 -8.61 -13.95 -3.13
N LEU A 335 -9.43 -12.93 -3.39
CA LEU A 335 -10.88 -13.00 -3.20
C LEU A 335 -11.57 -14.01 -4.13
N PRO A 336 -11.35 -13.96 -5.47
CA PRO A 336 -11.91 -14.98 -6.37
C PRO A 336 -11.46 -16.40 -6.05
N ILE A 337 -10.23 -16.57 -5.57
CA ILE A 337 -9.73 -17.87 -5.10
C ILE A 337 -10.55 -18.35 -3.90
N PHE A 338 -10.76 -17.50 -2.88
CA PHE A 338 -11.55 -17.88 -1.71
C PHE A 338 -13.00 -18.20 -2.04
N VAL A 339 -13.61 -17.44 -2.95
CA VAL A 339 -15.00 -17.69 -3.38
C VAL A 339 -15.13 -19.00 -4.13
N LEU A 340 -14.19 -19.32 -5.01
CA LEU A 340 -14.18 -20.62 -5.69
C LEU A 340 -13.96 -21.77 -4.70
N LEU A 341 -13.00 -21.66 -3.78
CA LEU A 341 -12.76 -22.69 -2.77
C LEU A 341 -13.99 -22.93 -1.88
N SER A 342 -14.65 -21.86 -1.45
CA SER A 342 -15.91 -21.93 -0.68
C SER A 342 -17.01 -22.63 -1.45
N SER A 343 -17.13 -22.34 -2.76
CA SER A 343 -18.11 -22.99 -3.64
C SER A 343 -17.81 -24.48 -3.83
N LEU A 344 -16.53 -24.84 -4.03
CA LEU A 344 -16.09 -26.21 -4.29
C LEU A 344 -16.18 -27.11 -3.05
N LEU A 345 -15.72 -26.62 -1.90
CA LEU A 345 -15.52 -27.44 -0.70
C LEU A 345 -16.77 -27.46 0.19
N PHE A 346 -17.48 -26.34 0.26
CA PHE A 346 -18.59 -26.18 1.21
C PHE A 346 -19.87 -25.64 0.56
N ARG A 347 -19.94 -25.61 -0.77
CA ARG A 347 -21.13 -25.13 -1.49
C ARG A 347 -21.54 -23.73 -1.02
N SER A 348 -20.56 -22.86 -0.82
CA SER A 348 -20.72 -21.47 -0.35
C SER A 348 -21.33 -21.32 1.07
N ALA A 349 -21.36 -22.39 1.87
CA ALA A 349 -21.85 -22.35 3.25
C ALA A 349 -20.76 -21.87 4.21
N LEU A 350 -21.15 -20.99 5.15
CA LEU A 350 -20.25 -20.51 6.20
C LEU A 350 -19.93 -21.62 7.21
N GLN A 351 -18.65 -21.72 7.58
CA GLN A 351 -18.13 -22.74 8.49
C GLN A 351 -17.99 -22.21 9.90
N GLN A 352 -18.30 -23.06 10.88
CA GLN A 352 -18.06 -22.78 12.29
C GLN A 352 -16.57 -22.95 12.65
N SER A 353 -15.93 -23.94 12.02
CA SER A 353 -14.52 -24.23 12.19
C SER A 353 -13.63 -23.16 11.55
N ILE A 354 -12.51 -22.84 12.19
CA ILE A 354 -11.52 -21.89 11.65
C ILE A 354 -10.54 -22.55 10.66
N TRP A 355 -10.41 -23.88 10.67
CA TRP A 355 -9.42 -24.59 9.84
C TRP A 355 -9.55 -24.36 8.32
N PRO A 356 -10.76 -24.29 7.74
CA PRO A 356 -10.93 -23.97 6.31
C PRO A 356 -10.25 -22.65 5.91
N SER A 357 -10.26 -21.62 6.76
CA SER A 357 -9.67 -20.32 6.43
C SER A 357 -8.14 -20.41 6.26
N PHE A 358 -7.47 -21.22 7.08
CA PHE A 358 -6.04 -21.50 6.92
C PHE A 358 -5.76 -22.32 5.66
N GLY A 359 -6.61 -23.31 5.35
CA GLY A 359 -6.53 -24.06 4.11
C GLY A 359 -6.62 -23.17 2.87
N TYR A 360 -7.48 -22.15 2.91
CA TYR A 360 -7.64 -21.21 1.80
C TYR A 360 -6.42 -20.33 1.62
N MET A 361 -5.82 -19.86 2.72
CA MET A 361 -4.56 -19.11 2.66
C MET A 361 -3.41 -19.97 2.12
N LEU A 362 -3.36 -21.26 2.47
CA LEU A 362 -2.38 -22.20 1.94
C LEU A 362 -2.50 -22.42 0.43
N VAL A 363 -3.68 -22.23 -0.15
CA VAL A 363 -3.88 -22.26 -1.61
C VAL A 363 -3.63 -20.89 -2.24
N ALA A 364 -4.15 -19.82 -1.65
CA ALA A 364 -4.06 -18.48 -2.24
C ALA A 364 -2.63 -17.94 -2.30
N ILE A 365 -1.78 -18.22 -1.30
CA ILE A 365 -0.39 -17.75 -1.29
C ILE A 365 0.44 -18.33 -2.45
N PRO A 366 0.48 -19.67 -2.68
CA PRO A 366 1.16 -20.24 -3.85
C PRO A 366 0.60 -19.77 -5.18
N VAL A 367 -0.72 -19.67 -5.33
CA VAL A 367 -1.36 -19.18 -6.57
C VAL A 367 -0.94 -17.73 -6.83
N ALA A 368 -0.96 -16.88 -5.80
CA ALA A 368 -0.49 -15.50 -5.89
C ALA A 368 1.00 -15.41 -6.25
N TYR A 369 1.84 -16.28 -5.71
CA TYR A 369 3.25 -16.35 -6.07
C TYR A 369 3.45 -16.77 -7.54
N GLY A 370 2.68 -17.75 -8.02
CA GLY A 370 2.66 -18.14 -9.43
C GLY A 370 2.25 -16.97 -10.34
N PHE A 371 1.16 -16.28 -9.99
CA PHE A 371 0.69 -15.09 -10.70
C PHE A 371 1.73 -13.96 -10.70
N TYR A 372 2.45 -13.76 -9.59
CA TYR A 372 3.56 -12.81 -9.51
C TYR A 372 4.67 -13.14 -10.50
N ARG A 373 5.09 -14.41 -10.57
CA ARG A 373 6.18 -14.84 -11.46
C ARG A 373 5.80 -14.71 -12.94
N LEU A 374 4.54 -15.02 -13.27
CA LEU A 374 4.04 -15.08 -14.64
C LEU A 374 3.60 -13.72 -15.19
N VAL A 375 3.09 -12.82 -14.34
CA VAL A 375 2.46 -11.57 -14.78
C VAL A 375 3.12 -10.33 -14.18
N GLU A 376 3.18 -10.25 -12.84
CA GLU A 376 3.66 -9.04 -12.16
C GLU A 376 5.16 -8.78 -12.42
N LEU A 377 6.00 -9.80 -12.29
CA LEU A 377 7.44 -9.66 -12.47
C LEU A 377 7.83 -9.26 -13.91
N PRO A 378 7.24 -9.85 -14.97
CA PRO A 378 7.40 -9.32 -16.33
C PRO A 378 6.93 -7.88 -16.50
N ALA A 379 5.78 -7.50 -15.92
CA ALA A 379 5.27 -6.13 -15.96
C ALA A 379 6.21 -5.14 -15.27
N MET A 380 6.81 -5.53 -14.14
CA MET A 380 7.83 -4.75 -13.44
C MET A 380 9.09 -4.55 -14.30
N LYS A 381 9.57 -5.61 -14.96
CA LYS A 381 10.72 -5.52 -15.88
C LYS A 381 10.43 -4.62 -17.08
N TRP A 382 9.22 -4.74 -17.66
CA TRP A 382 8.79 -3.88 -18.75
C TRP A 382 8.73 -2.41 -18.33
N SER A 383 8.11 -2.12 -17.18
CA SER A 383 8.08 -0.77 -16.59
C SER A 383 9.49 -0.18 -16.38
N ALA A 384 10.43 -0.99 -15.88
CA ALA A 384 11.82 -0.57 -15.67
C ALA A 384 12.59 -0.29 -16.97
N SER A 385 12.20 -0.90 -18.09
CA SER A 385 12.83 -0.68 -19.41
C SER A 385 12.52 0.68 -20.03
N LEU A 386 11.46 1.35 -19.58
CA LEU A 386 11.02 2.65 -20.10
C LEU A 386 11.96 3.78 -19.60
N LYS A 387 12.79 4.30 -20.52
CA LYS A 387 13.76 5.36 -20.23
C LYS A 387 13.15 6.77 -20.37
N PRO A 388 13.62 7.75 -19.57
CA PRO A 388 13.27 9.16 -19.77
C PRO A 388 13.68 9.68 -21.15
N ARG A 389 12.81 10.49 -21.75
CA ARG A 389 12.99 11.05 -23.10
C ARG A 389 14.27 11.89 -23.22
N ASN A 390 14.74 12.48 -22.12
CA ASN A 390 15.97 13.28 -22.06
C ASN A 390 17.28 12.46 -22.02
N ALA A 391 17.23 11.12 -21.96
CA ALA A 391 18.44 10.30 -22.03
C ALA A 391 18.97 10.11 -23.46
N ASN A 392 18.14 10.38 -24.48
CA ASN A 392 18.51 10.20 -25.89
C ASN A 392 19.07 11.48 -26.56
N SER A 393 18.93 12.66 -25.95
CA SER A 393 19.44 13.92 -26.51
C SER A 393 20.92 14.20 -26.22
N GLY A 394 21.58 13.37 -25.38
CA GLY A 394 22.99 13.51 -25.04
C GLY A 394 23.97 12.78 -25.98
N LYS A 395 23.49 12.07 -27.00
CA LYS A 395 24.33 11.25 -27.91
C LYS A 395 24.52 11.84 -29.32
N THR A 396 23.94 12.99 -29.65
CA THR A 396 23.95 13.56 -31.01
C THR A 396 24.71 14.88 -31.18
N SER A 397 25.59 15.27 -30.25
CA SER A 397 26.42 16.49 -30.42
C SER A 397 27.91 16.27 -30.09
N LYS A 398 28.53 15.25 -30.69
CA LYS A 398 30.01 15.09 -30.68
C LYS A 398 30.62 14.81 -32.06
N THR A 399 29.91 15.09 -33.16
CA THR A 399 30.39 14.81 -34.51
C THR A 399 30.22 15.98 -35.47
N ALA A 400 30.59 17.18 -35.06
CA ALA A 400 30.72 18.33 -35.95
C ALA A 400 31.85 19.27 -35.51
N VAL A 401 33.06 18.74 -35.31
CA VAL A 401 34.31 19.51 -35.42
C VAL A 401 35.32 18.58 -36.09
N ARG A 402 35.30 18.54 -37.42
CA ARG A 402 36.42 18.20 -38.32
C ARG A 402 35.91 18.23 -39.76
N ALA A 403 36.01 19.39 -40.37
CA ALA A 403 36.42 19.62 -41.76
C ALA A 403 36.63 21.13 -41.91
#